data_AF-A0A921SD82-F1
#
_entry.id   AF-A0A921SD82-F1
#
_cell.length_a   1.000
_cell.length_b   1.000
_cell.length_c   1.000
_cell.angle_alpha   90.00
_cell.angle_beta   90.00
_cell.angle_gamma   90.00
#
_symmetry.space_group_name_H-M   'P 1'
#
loop_
_entity.id
_entity.type
_entity.pdbx_description
1 polymer ?
#
loop_
_entity_poly.entity_id
_entity_poly.type
_entity_poly.pdbx_seq_one_letter_code
_entity_poly.pdbx_strand_id
1 'polypeptide(L)'
;MVGGRNPAIMRERASGLLPNFTEAQALLVKESYGLFMLSHYSFVLVADCNSVKSTTNCSDLNAGWACDKGVDDSRYPDNARWADASNFKCSGFNGYPQAYRDTLHLAHAYDQNAGILLTENGWCGNDTIDNQDQLWYFQTHLEQVYKVITEDCIPIIGYHAWAMMDNYEWSNYKQHYGVGGGLMATVAEGFAFGTGSAIARHGVNAVVDSFSGSKDEPVAQPVTAAPAPATRALGVAAVCASDNKAFLDCIDRNTHDVAACQFYLDALNQCKQQSVNI
;
A
#
# COMPACT_ATOMS: atom_id res chain seq x y z
N MET A 1 -15.07 13.85 15.33
CA MET A 1 -16.05 13.12 14.50
C MET A 1 -16.70 12.00 15.29
N VAL A 2 -16.01 10.94 15.72
CA VAL A 2 -16.63 9.86 16.52
C VAL A 2 -17.31 10.38 17.81
N GLY A 3 -16.57 11.10 18.66
CA GLY A 3 -17.11 11.60 19.94
C GLY A 3 -17.76 12.98 19.90
N GLY A 4 -17.88 13.62 18.72
CA GLY A 4 -18.41 15.00 18.57
C GLY A 4 -17.59 16.13 19.22
N ARG A 5 -16.55 15.82 20.01
CA ARG A 5 -15.70 16.78 20.72
C ARG A 5 -14.23 16.41 20.59
N ASN A 6 -13.35 17.39 20.85
CA ASN A 6 -11.92 17.14 20.94
C ASN A 6 -11.59 16.17 22.09
N PRO A 7 -10.60 15.27 21.91
CA PRO A 7 -10.13 14.38 22.97
C PRO A 7 -9.83 15.12 24.27
N ALA A 8 -10.07 14.46 25.42
CA ALA A 8 -9.87 15.07 26.74
C ALA A 8 -8.43 15.61 26.91
N ILE A 9 -7.42 14.84 26.49
CA ILE A 9 -6.01 15.24 26.59
C ILE A 9 -5.69 16.51 25.78
N MET A 10 -6.32 16.70 24.61
CA MET A 10 -6.15 17.92 23.82
C MET A 10 -6.80 19.12 24.50
N ARG A 11 -7.99 18.93 25.10
CA ARG A 11 -8.68 20.00 25.84
C ARG A 11 -7.92 20.39 27.11
N GLU A 12 -7.20 19.46 27.73
CA GLU A 12 -6.34 19.74 28.88
C GLU A 12 -5.09 20.52 28.47
N ARG A 13 -4.33 20.00 27.50
CA ARG A 13 -3.03 20.58 27.10
C ARG A 13 -3.15 21.87 26.30
N ALA A 14 -4.15 21.97 25.42
CA ALA A 14 -4.33 23.10 24.50
C ALA A 14 -5.57 23.95 24.82
N SER A 15 -6.07 23.93 26.07
CA SER A 15 -7.32 24.60 26.50
C SER A 15 -7.44 26.08 26.07
N GLY A 16 -6.33 26.82 26.05
CA GLY A 16 -6.31 28.24 25.68
C GLY A 16 -6.24 28.52 24.17
N LEU A 17 -5.89 27.51 23.36
CA LEU A 17 -5.72 27.64 21.91
C LEU A 17 -6.81 26.90 21.13
N LEU A 18 -7.47 25.93 21.75
CA LEU A 18 -8.43 25.04 21.11
C LEU A 18 -9.86 25.56 21.26
N PRO A 19 -10.58 25.83 20.15
CA PRO A 19 -11.98 26.22 20.23
C PRO A 19 -12.85 25.15 20.89
N ASN A 20 -13.81 25.58 21.71
CA ASN A 20 -14.80 24.69 22.31
C ASN A 20 -16.04 24.60 21.44
N PHE A 21 -16.48 23.38 21.13
CA PHE A 21 -17.75 23.14 20.47
C PHE A 21 -18.92 23.45 21.41
N THR A 22 -19.88 24.24 20.93
CA THR A 22 -21.21 24.31 21.54
C THR A 22 -21.91 22.96 21.45
N GLU A 23 -22.96 22.74 22.23
CA GLU A 23 -23.71 21.48 22.19
C GLU A 23 -24.27 21.19 20.79
N ALA A 24 -24.86 22.20 20.14
CA ALA A 24 -25.39 22.08 18.80
C ALA A 24 -24.30 21.71 17.77
N GLN A 25 -23.10 22.30 17.88
CA GLN A 25 -21.99 21.98 16.98
C GLN A 25 -21.42 20.59 17.25
N ALA A 26 -21.32 20.19 18.53
CA ALA A 26 -20.83 18.88 18.90
C ALA A 26 -21.75 17.78 18.35
N LEU A 27 -23.08 17.98 18.43
CA LEU A 27 -24.08 17.10 17.84
C LEU A 27 -23.99 17.05 16.30
N LEU A 28 -23.72 18.19 15.66
CA LEU A 28 -23.59 18.26 14.21
C LEU A 28 -22.37 17.49 13.67
N VAL A 29 -21.25 17.52 14.40
CA VAL A 29 -19.98 16.87 13.99
C VAL A 29 -19.89 15.42 14.48
N LYS A 30 -20.70 15.04 15.46
CA LYS A 30 -20.74 13.67 15.96
C LYS A 30 -21.25 12.75 14.85
N GLU A 31 -20.49 11.68 14.56
CA GLU A 31 -20.88 10.66 13.57
C GLU A 31 -21.19 11.24 12.17
N SER A 32 -20.61 12.40 11.84
CA SER A 32 -20.82 13.09 10.56
C SER A 32 -20.00 12.48 9.41
N TYR A 33 -19.88 11.16 9.36
CA TYR A 33 -19.09 10.41 8.39
C TYR A 33 -19.79 9.09 8.04
N GLY A 34 -19.58 8.60 6.81
CA GLY A 34 -20.01 7.26 6.39
C GLY A 34 -18.86 6.25 6.27
N LEU A 35 -17.61 6.73 6.23
CA LEU A 35 -16.40 5.92 6.06
C LEU A 35 -15.18 6.61 6.66
N PHE A 36 -14.17 5.83 7.03
CA PHE A 36 -12.85 6.33 7.37
C PHE A 36 -11.92 6.29 6.15
N MET A 37 -11.46 7.46 5.73
CA MET A 37 -10.49 7.65 4.66
C MET A 37 -9.11 7.80 5.28
N LEU A 38 -8.21 6.85 5.05
CA LEU A 38 -6.91 6.81 5.71
C LEU A 38 -5.77 6.90 4.70
N SER A 39 -4.89 7.86 4.95
CA SER A 39 -3.58 7.95 4.32
C SER A 39 -2.52 7.43 5.29
N HIS A 40 -1.67 6.51 4.85
CA HIS A 40 -0.60 5.94 5.66
C HIS A 40 0.69 5.88 4.85
N TYR A 41 1.76 6.42 5.40
CA TYR A 41 3.06 6.49 4.72
C TYR A 41 4.19 5.95 5.58
N SER A 42 4.24 6.40 6.84
CA SER A 42 5.36 6.18 7.73
C SER A 42 4.91 6.06 9.17
N PHE A 43 5.81 5.54 10.00
CA PHE A 43 5.56 5.32 11.40
C PHE A 43 6.70 5.83 12.28
N VAL A 44 6.36 6.24 13.50
CA VAL A 44 7.30 6.72 14.52
C VAL A 44 7.02 6.06 15.85
N LEU A 45 8.06 5.90 16.66
CA LEU A 45 7.93 5.44 18.04
C LEU A 45 7.84 6.64 18.97
N VAL A 46 6.80 6.66 19.80
CA VAL A 46 6.58 7.73 20.77
C VAL A 46 6.99 7.30 22.19
N ALA A 47 7.49 8.24 22.97
CA ALA A 47 7.63 8.10 24.42
C ALA A 47 7.02 9.32 25.09
N ASP A 48 6.44 9.14 26.29
CA ASP A 48 6.04 10.26 27.12
C ASP A 48 7.27 11.14 27.42
N CYS A 49 7.10 12.46 27.35
CA CYS A 49 8.18 13.42 27.60
C CYS A 49 8.82 13.29 28.99
N ASN A 50 8.08 12.79 29.98
CA ASN A 50 8.57 12.57 31.35
C ASN A 50 9.23 11.19 31.51
N SER A 51 9.22 10.36 30.47
CA SER A 51 9.85 9.05 30.49
C SER A 51 11.36 9.17 30.42
N VAL A 52 12.05 8.25 31.11
CA VAL A 52 13.51 8.05 30.95
C VAL A 52 13.92 7.67 29.53
N LYS A 53 12.96 7.22 28.71
CA LYS A 53 13.20 6.91 27.29
C LYS A 53 13.19 8.15 26.40
N SER A 54 12.64 9.27 26.88
CA SER A 54 12.61 10.52 26.12
C SER A 54 14.02 11.04 25.93
N THR A 55 14.39 11.27 24.67
CA THR A 55 15.66 11.90 24.29
C THR A 55 15.50 13.39 23.98
N THR A 56 14.26 13.86 23.95
CA THR A 56 13.91 15.26 23.72
C THR A 56 13.41 15.89 25.01
N ASN A 57 13.97 17.04 25.37
CA ASN A 57 13.39 17.86 26.42
C ASN A 57 12.19 18.62 25.86
N CYS A 58 11.00 18.11 26.12
CA CYS A 58 9.78 18.69 25.57
C CYS A 58 9.48 20.11 26.05
N SER A 59 10.11 20.55 27.15
CA SER A 59 9.99 21.93 27.64
C SER A 59 10.71 22.93 26.72
N ASP A 60 11.67 22.46 25.92
CA ASP A 60 12.43 23.29 24.98
C ASP A 60 11.75 23.36 23.61
N LEU A 61 10.65 22.62 23.40
CA LEU A 61 9.89 22.63 22.16
C LEU A 61 9.12 23.95 22.01
N ASN A 62 8.97 24.39 20.77
CA ASN A 62 8.18 25.57 20.44
C ASN A 62 6.75 25.44 20.97
N ALA A 63 6.22 26.54 21.50
CA ALA A 63 4.83 26.61 21.96
C ALA A 63 3.84 26.22 20.85
N GLY A 64 2.75 25.56 21.25
CA GLY A 64 1.74 25.01 20.34
C GLY A 64 1.99 23.52 20.08
N TRP A 65 1.69 23.04 18.87
CA TRP A 65 1.68 21.61 18.52
C TRP A 65 2.91 20.83 19.04
N ALA A 66 4.11 21.40 18.92
CA ALA A 66 5.34 20.71 19.27
C ALA A 66 5.42 20.39 20.77
N CYS A 67 5.02 21.30 21.67
CA CYS A 67 4.97 21.01 23.10
C CYS A 67 3.64 20.34 23.54
N ASP A 68 2.53 20.69 22.89
CA ASP A 68 1.18 20.24 23.25
C ASP A 68 0.96 18.74 23.00
N LYS A 69 1.70 18.13 22.07
CA LYS A 69 1.64 16.67 21.83
C LYS A 69 2.10 15.85 23.04
N GLY A 70 2.96 16.41 23.90
CA GLY A 70 3.38 15.78 25.15
C GLY A 70 4.17 14.49 25.01
N VAL A 71 4.70 14.22 23.82
CA VAL A 71 5.47 13.03 23.51
C VAL A 71 6.74 13.39 22.74
N ASP A 72 7.78 12.59 22.93
CA ASP A 72 8.96 12.52 22.09
C ASP A 72 8.74 11.48 20.98
N ASP A 73 8.63 11.97 19.76
CA ASP A 73 8.40 11.23 18.50
C ASP A 73 9.65 11.19 17.60
N SER A 74 10.84 11.43 18.16
CA SER A 74 12.11 11.46 17.42
C SER A 74 12.66 10.07 17.05
N ARG A 75 11.99 8.99 17.47
CA ARG A 75 12.46 7.61 17.31
C ARG A 75 11.68 6.86 16.23
N TYR A 76 12.34 5.85 15.68
CA TYR A 76 11.81 5.00 14.62
C TYR A 76 12.06 3.53 14.96
N PRO A 77 11.26 2.59 14.45
CA PRO A 77 11.54 1.16 14.57
C PRO A 77 12.89 0.80 13.95
N ASP A 78 13.66 -0.09 14.60
CA ASP A 78 15.02 -0.46 14.15
C ASP A 78 15.06 -1.07 12.73
N ASN A 79 13.97 -1.72 12.33
CA ASN A 79 13.82 -2.38 11.02
C ASN A 79 12.97 -1.56 10.03
N ALA A 80 12.73 -0.27 10.29
CA ALA A 80 12.10 0.60 9.31
C ALA A 80 13.05 0.80 8.12
N ARG A 81 12.52 0.67 6.90
CA ARG A 81 13.27 0.93 5.67
C ARG A 81 13.11 2.38 5.26
N TRP A 82 14.21 3.09 5.04
CA TRP A 82 14.18 4.52 4.78
C TRP A 82 14.04 4.85 3.30
N ALA A 83 13.26 5.89 3.00
CA ALA A 83 13.27 6.52 1.69
C ALA A 83 14.60 7.26 1.44
N ASP A 84 14.80 7.74 0.21
CA ASP A 84 16.06 8.35 -0.19
C ASP A 84 16.39 9.62 0.63
N ALA A 85 17.34 9.49 1.55
CA ALA A 85 17.76 10.56 2.44
C ALA A 85 18.50 11.70 1.73
N SER A 86 18.98 11.50 0.49
CA SER A 86 19.58 12.57 -0.31
C SER A 86 18.53 13.64 -0.70
N ASN A 87 17.26 13.25 -0.74
CA ASN A 87 16.14 14.15 -0.91
C ASN A 87 15.58 14.56 0.45
N PHE A 88 15.84 15.81 0.86
CA PHE A 88 15.36 16.34 2.14
C PHE A 88 13.83 16.24 2.34
N LYS A 89 13.04 16.17 1.26
CA LYS A 89 11.59 15.96 1.37
C LYS A 89 11.19 14.50 1.62
N CYS A 90 12.07 13.56 1.32
CA CYS A 90 11.89 12.13 1.59
C CYS A 90 12.52 11.69 2.93
N SER A 91 13.40 12.49 3.55
CA SER A 91 14.20 12.07 4.71
C SER A 91 13.39 11.69 5.96
N GLY A 92 12.13 12.12 6.06
CA GLY A 92 11.21 11.73 7.13
C GLY A 92 10.34 10.50 6.82
N PHE A 93 10.39 9.99 5.58
CA PHE A 93 9.58 8.86 5.13
C PHE A 93 10.31 7.54 5.35
N ASN A 94 9.60 6.60 5.95
CA ASN A 94 10.04 5.23 6.17
C ASN A 94 8.90 4.23 5.92
N GLY A 95 9.26 3.01 5.52
CA GLY A 95 8.35 1.88 5.44
C GLY A 95 8.51 0.98 6.65
N TYR A 96 7.41 0.79 7.38
CA TYR A 96 7.30 -0.16 8.47
C TYR A 96 5.93 -0.87 8.41
N PRO A 97 5.83 -1.97 7.64
CA PRO A 97 4.55 -2.54 7.23
C PRO A 97 3.63 -2.90 8.40
N GLN A 98 4.19 -3.43 9.50
CA GLN A 98 3.40 -3.87 10.66
C GLN A 98 2.56 -2.74 11.25
N ALA A 99 3.08 -1.51 11.26
CA ALA A 99 2.30 -0.37 11.75
C ALA A 99 1.08 -0.06 10.89
N TYR A 100 1.08 -0.46 9.60
CA TYR A 100 -0.09 -0.25 8.77
C TYR A 100 -1.25 -1.14 9.25
N ARG A 101 -0.98 -2.41 9.56
CA ARG A 101 -1.95 -3.32 10.20
C ARG A 101 -2.45 -2.71 11.52
N ASP A 102 -1.54 -2.29 12.40
CA ASP A 102 -1.90 -1.68 13.69
C ASP A 102 -2.79 -0.43 13.53
N THR A 103 -2.52 0.41 12.52
CA THR A 103 -3.31 1.59 12.20
C THR A 103 -4.74 1.22 11.79
N LEU A 104 -4.90 0.14 11.02
CA LEU A 104 -6.22 -0.34 10.58
C LEU A 104 -7.03 -0.94 11.73
N HIS A 105 -6.37 -1.68 12.63
CA HIS A 105 -6.98 -2.14 13.88
C HIS A 105 -7.46 -0.96 14.73
N LEU A 106 -6.64 0.08 14.88
CA LEU A 106 -7.01 1.28 15.62
C LEU A 106 -8.21 2.00 14.99
N ALA A 107 -8.21 2.18 13.67
CA ALA A 107 -9.33 2.81 12.96
C ALA A 107 -10.64 2.01 13.14
N HIS A 108 -10.58 0.69 13.00
CA HIS A 108 -11.75 -0.17 13.21
C HIS A 108 -12.23 -0.17 14.67
N ALA A 109 -11.31 -0.08 15.63
CA ALA A 109 -11.65 0.02 17.05
C ALA A 109 -12.39 1.32 17.41
N TYR A 110 -12.19 2.41 16.65
CA TYR A 110 -12.92 3.66 16.85
C TYR A 110 -14.40 3.55 16.43
N ASP A 111 -14.68 2.86 15.33
CA ASP A 111 -16.04 2.59 14.87
C ASP A 111 -16.05 1.35 13.96
N GLN A 112 -16.66 0.28 14.46
CA GLN A 112 -16.72 -0.99 13.73
C GLN A 112 -17.75 -0.99 12.60
N ASN A 113 -18.68 -0.02 12.59
CA ASN A 113 -19.71 0.09 11.56
C ASN A 113 -19.25 0.92 10.35
N ALA A 114 -18.17 1.69 10.49
CA ALA A 114 -17.61 2.49 9.43
C ALA A 114 -16.72 1.63 8.50
N GLY A 115 -16.96 1.70 7.19
CA GLY A 115 -16.04 1.13 6.21
C GLY A 115 -14.71 1.89 6.20
N ILE A 116 -13.61 1.21 5.87
CA ILE A 116 -12.28 1.83 5.81
C ILE A 116 -11.78 1.85 4.36
N LEU A 117 -11.56 3.06 3.83
CA LEU A 117 -10.95 3.31 2.52
C LEU A 117 -9.52 3.78 2.69
N LEU A 118 -8.58 3.08 2.05
CA LEU A 118 -7.17 3.46 2.05
C LEU A 118 -6.95 4.41 0.87
N THR A 119 -6.84 5.70 1.17
CA THR A 119 -6.86 6.77 0.16
C THR A 119 -5.49 7.11 -0.38
N GLU A 120 -4.45 6.94 0.45
CA GLU A 120 -3.09 7.11 0.00
C GLU A 120 -2.14 6.18 0.77
N ASN A 121 -1.25 5.56 0.01
CA ASN A 121 -0.10 4.84 0.53
C ASN A 121 0.98 4.85 -0.55
N GLY A 122 2.17 5.35 -0.23
CA GLY A 122 3.18 5.63 -1.25
C GLY A 122 4.60 5.65 -0.73
N TRP A 123 5.54 5.50 -1.67
CA TRP A 123 6.97 5.54 -1.40
C TRP A 123 7.61 6.77 -2.04
N CYS A 124 8.36 7.54 -1.25
CA CYS A 124 9.10 8.69 -1.75
C CYS A 124 10.35 8.21 -2.49
N GLY A 125 10.23 8.03 -3.81
CA GLY A 125 11.30 7.56 -4.68
C GLY A 125 12.20 8.69 -5.20
N ASN A 126 13.12 8.28 -6.08
CA ASN A 126 14.09 9.13 -6.76
C ASN A 126 14.07 8.83 -8.27
N ASP A 127 15.05 9.32 -9.03
CA ASP A 127 15.13 9.17 -10.49
C ASP A 127 15.28 7.71 -10.98
N THR A 128 15.31 6.72 -10.08
CA THR A 128 15.40 5.29 -10.42
C THR A 128 14.03 4.76 -10.88
N ILE A 129 13.92 4.40 -12.15
CA ILE A 129 12.68 3.85 -12.74
C ILE A 129 12.34 2.48 -12.14
N ASP A 130 13.31 1.56 -12.11
CA ASP A 130 13.17 0.26 -11.46
C ASP A 130 13.57 0.36 -9.99
N ASN A 131 12.65 0.88 -9.19
CA ASN A 131 12.87 1.12 -7.77
C ASN A 131 12.43 -0.09 -6.92
N GLN A 132 13.40 -0.93 -6.56
CA GLN A 132 13.16 -2.12 -5.74
C GLN A 132 12.71 -1.79 -4.30
N ASP A 133 13.05 -0.61 -3.77
CA ASP A 133 12.51 -0.15 -2.48
C ASP A 133 11.02 0.17 -2.58
N GLN A 134 10.60 0.84 -3.66
CA GLN A 134 9.19 1.12 -3.95
C GLN A 134 8.39 -0.17 -4.14
N LEU A 135 8.91 -1.13 -4.92
CA LEU A 135 8.27 -2.42 -5.11
C LEU A 135 8.10 -3.17 -3.78
N TRP A 136 9.17 -3.25 -2.98
CA TRP A 136 9.12 -3.84 -1.64
C TRP A 136 8.09 -3.16 -0.75
N TYR A 137 8.01 -1.83 -0.77
CA TYR A 137 7.08 -1.06 0.04
C TYR A 137 5.64 -1.47 -0.27
N PHE A 138 5.25 -1.43 -1.54
CA PHE A 138 3.91 -1.81 -1.96
C PHE A 138 3.60 -3.28 -1.68
N GLN A 139 4.52 -4.19 -1.98
CA GLN A 139 4.32 -5.62 -1.71
C GLN A 139 4.07 -5.89 -0.23
N THR A 140 4.93 -5.34 0.64
CA THR A 140 4.84 -5.60 2.08
C THR A 140 3.66 -4.89 2.74
N HIS A 141 3.30 -3.68 2.32
CA HIS A 141 2.13 -2.96 2.86
C HIS A 141 0.82 -3.60 2.39
N LEU A 142 0.73 -3.99 1.10
CA LEU A 142 -0.43 -4.74 0.59
C LEU A 142 -0.57 -6.11 1.25
N GLU A 143 0.52 -6.78 1.59
CA GLU A 143 0.48 -8.02 2.37
C GLU A 143 -0.19 -7.79 3.74
N GLN A 144 0.08 -6.66 4.41
CA GLN A 144 -0.55 -6.34 5.68
C GLN A 144 -2.05 -6.02 5.51
N VAL A 145 -2.42 -5.29 4.47
CA VAL A 145 -3.83 -5.06 4.13
C VAL A 145 -4.55 -6.38 3.84
N TYR A 146 -3.91 -7.28 3.09
CA TYR A 146 -4.44 -8.61 2.82
C TYR A 146 -4.66 -9.41 4.11
N LYS A 147 -3.71 -9.40 5.06
CA LYS A 147 -3.87 -10.04 6.37
C LYS A 147 -5.00 -9.42 7.19
N VAL A 148 -5.14 -8.10 7.16
CA VAL A 148 -6.25 -7.40 7.82
C VAL A 148 -7.61 -7.85 7.29
N ILE A 149 -7.73 -8.05 5.98
CA ILE A 149 -8.97 -8.51 5.36
C ILE A 149 -9.22 -10.00 5.65
N THR A 150 -8.19 -10.85 5.52
CA THR A 150 -8.35 -12.31 5.51
C THR A 150 -8.17 -12.98 6.88
N GLU A 151 -7.29 -12.47 7.72
CA GLU A 151 -7.02 -12.99 9.06
C GLU A 151 -7.82 -12.24 10.12
N ASP A 152 -7.88 -10.90 10.04
CA ASP A 152 -8.51 -10.05 11.07
C ASP A 152 -9.98 -9.73 10.79
N CYS A 153 -10.47 -10.05 9.59
CA CYS A 153 -11.86 -9.82 9.16
C CYS A 153 -12.31 -8.35 9.24
N ILE A 154 -11.38 -7.39 9.08
CA ILE A 154 -11.71 -5.96 9.07
C ILE A 154 -12.11 -5.54 7.65
N PRO A 155 -13.27 -4.88 7.46
CA PRO A 155 -13.77 -4.53 6.14
C PRO A 155 -13.02 -3.33 5.54
N ILE A 156 -12.02 -3.63 4.71
CA ILE A 156 -11.33 -2.64 3.86
C ILE A 156 -12.07 -2.55 2.52
N ILE A 157 -12.56 -1.36 2.17
CA ILE A 157 -13.41 -1.15 0.98
C ILE A 157 -12.61 -0.82 -0.28
N GLY A 158 -11.34 -0.43 -0.14
CA GLY A 158 -10.48 -0.15 -1.29
C GLY A 158 -9.09 0.32 -0.89
N TYR A 159 -8.17 0.30 -1.86
CA TYR A 159 -6.79 0.75 -1.71
C TYR A 159 -6.37 1.59 -2.92
N HIS A 160 -5.86 2.79 -2.65
CA HIS A 160 -5.32 3.70 -3.63
C HIS A 160 -3.84 3.97 -3.34
N ALA A 161 -2.99 3.53 -4.27
CA ALA A 161 -1.56 3.84 -4.22
C ALA A 161 -1.33 5.32 -4.54
N TRP A 162 -0.48 5.97 -3.74
CA TRP A 162 0.07 7.27 -4.07
C TRP A 162 1.45 7.09 -4.74
N ALA A 163 1.66 7.51 -5.98
CA ALA A 163 0.73 8.15 -6.91
C ALA A 163 0.61 7.34 -8.20
N MET A 164 -0.47 7.54 -8.95
CA MET A 164 -0.64 6.90 -10.27
C MET A 164 0.53 7.23 -11.21
N MET A 165 1.00 8.48 -11.18
CA MET A 165 2.13 9.00 -11.96
C MET A 165 2.95 9.97 -11.10
N ASP A 166 4.19 10.22 -11.52
CA ASP A 166 4.98 11.31 -10.95
C ASP A 166 4.26 12.65 -11.12
N ASN A 167 4.35 13.49 -10.10
CA ASN A 167 3.60 14.73 -10.02
C ASN A 167 4.39 15.82 -9.29
N TYR A 168 3.78 17.00 -9.16
CA TYR A 168 4.37 18.12 -8.43
C TYR A 168 4.15 17.95 -6.92
N GLU A 169 5.19 17.53 -6.20
CA GLU A 169 5.12 17.25 -4.77
C GLU A 169 5.32 18.53 -3.94
N TRP A 170 4.24 19.32 -3.86
CA TRP A 170 4.05 20.57 -3.07
C TRP A 170 5.05 21.71 -3.32
N SER A 171 6.20 21.45 -3.92
CA SER A 171 7.33 22.38 -4.02
C SER A 171 8.20 22.15 -5.25
N ASN A 172 8.36 20.91 -5.72
CA ASN A 172 9.18 20.57 -6.88
C ASN A 172 8.81 19.18 -7.44
N TYR A 173 9.50 18.76 -8.50
CA TYR A 173 9.32 17.47 -9.18
C TYR A 173 10.48 16.49 -8.90
N LYS A 174 11.24 16.65 -7.80
CA LYS A 174 12.39 15.77 -7.49
C LYS A 174 11.99 14.50 -6.75
N GLN A 175 10.78 14.44 -6.22
CA GLN A 175 10.24 13.26 -5.54
C GLN A 175 9.42 12.48 -6.55
N HIS A 176 9.72 11.19 -6.69
CA HIS A 176 9.05 10.31 -7.64
C HIS A 176 8.17 9.32 -6.86
N TYR A 177 6.87 9.60 -6.83
CA TYR A 177 5.87 8.74 -6.18
C TYR A 177 5.13 7.83 -7.18
N GLY A 178 5.32 8.04 -8.48
CA GLY A 178 4.61 7.32 -9.52
C GLY A 178 4.86 5.81 -9.46
N VAL A 179 3.77 5.03 -9.50
CA VAL A 179 3.83 3.55 -9.57
C VAL A 179 4.07 3.01 -11.00
N GLY A 180 4.03 3.89 -12.00
CA GLY A 180 4.15 3.55 -13.42
C GLY A 180 5.49 2.95 -13.83
N GLY A 181 6.57 3.22 -13.10
CA GLY A 181 7.91 2.67 -13.36
C GLY A 181 8.05 1.22 -12.92
N GLY A 182 8.22 0.98 -11.62
CA GLY A 182 8.53 -0.36 -11.09
C GLY A 182 7.32 -1.28 -10.91
N LEU A 183 6.26 -0.82 -10.22
CA LEU A 183 5.12 -1.67 -9.88
C LEU A 183 4.32 -2.07 -11.13
N MET A 184 4.03 -1.13 -12.02
CA MET A 184 3.31 -1.43 -13.26
C MET A 184 4.13 -2.30 -14.22
N ALA A 185 5.46 -2.12 -14.28
CA ALA A 185 6.32 -3.03 -15.04
C ALA A 185 6.28 -4.46 -14.47
N THR A 186 6.37 -4.62 -13.15
CA THR A 186 6.28 -5.94 -12.49
C THR A 186 4.91 -6.60 -12.73
N VAL A 187 3.83 -5.82 -12.68
CA VAL A 187 2.49 -6.31 -13.02
C VAL A 187 2.43 -6.75 -14.48
N ALA A 188 2.91 -5.93 -15.41
CA ALA A 188 2.94 -6.25 -16.83
C ALA A 188 3.78 -7.49 -17.14
N GLU A 189 4.94 -7.65 -16.50
CA GLU A 189 5.76 -8.86 -16.57
C GLU A 189 5.03 -10.07 -16.00
N GLY A 190 4.40 -9.94 -14.82
CA GLY A 190 3.61 -11.02 -14.22
C GLY A 190 2.46 -11.48 -15.14
N PHE A 191 1.82 -10.54 -15.84
CA PHE A 191 0.84 -10.85 -16.89
C PHE A 191 1.50 -11.52 -18.11
N ALA A 192 2.61 -10.98 -18.61
CA ALA A 192 3.32 -11.49 -19.78
C ALA A 192 3.86 -12.92 -19.58
N PHE A 193 4.37 -13.23 -18.38
CA PHE A 193 4.93 -14.54 -18.06
C PHE A 193 3.89 -15.55 -17.52
N GLY A 194 2.63 -15.12 -17.34
CA GLY A 194 1.56 -15.96 -16.79
C GLY A 194 1.71 -16.27 -15.30
N THR A 195 2.63 -15.57 -14.62
CA THR A 195 2.89 -15.64 -13.18
C THR A 195 2.15 -14.52 -12.45
N GLY A 196 0.92 -14.22 -12.87
CA GLY A 196 0.10 -13.15 -12.28
C GLY A 196 0.18 -13.19 -10.75
N SER A 197 0.46 -12.03 -10.14
CA SER A 197 0.71 -11.91 -8.71
C SER A 197 -0.35 -12.68 -7.91
N ALA A 198 0.02 -13.41 -6.86
CA ALA A 198 -0.96 -14.16 -6.05
C ALA A 198 -2.07 -13.24 -5.50
N ILE A 199 -1.77 -11.95 -5.35
CA ILE A 199 -2.70 -10.87 -4.99
C ILE A 199 -3.73 -10.58 -6.11
N ALA A 200 -3.38 -10.78 -7.37
CA ALA A 200 -4.26 -10.57 -8.52
C ALA A 200 -5.36 -11.65 -8.64
N ARG A 201 -5.21 -12.82 -8.02
CA ARG A 201 -6.23 -13.90 -8.11
C ARG A 201 -7.48 -13.64 -7.27
N HIS A 202 -7.44 -12.69 -6.33
CA HIS A 202 -8.59 -12.28 -5.51
C HIS A 202 -9.06 -10.83 -5.77
N GLY A 203 -8.50 -10.12 -6.75
CA GLY A 203 -8.73 -8.67 -6.93
C GLY A 203 -9.12 -8.21 -8.33
N VAL A 204 -9.47 -9.13 -9.26
CA VAL A 204 -9.74 -8.76 -10.67
C VAL A 204 -10.97 -7.86 -10.81
N ASN A 205 -11.97 -7.97 -9.94
CA ASN A 205 -13.20 -7.18 -10.06
C ASN A 205 -13.02 -5.70 -9.66
N ALA A 206 -12.17 -5.40 -8.68
CA ALA A 206 -12.07 -4.03 -8.14
C ALA A 206 -11.29 -3.06 -9.06
N VAL A 207 -10.31 -3.57 -9.80
CA VAL A 207 -9.49 -2.75 -10.71
C VAL A 207 -10.22 -2.50 -12.03
N VAL A 208 -10.92 -3.50 -12.58
CA VAL A 208 -11.64 -3.34 -13.86
C VAL A 208 -12.81 -2.36 -13.71
N ASP A 209 -13.54 -2.39 -12.59
CA ASP A 209 -14.63 -1.44 -12.31
C ASP A 209 -14.14 -0.01 -12.04
N SER A 210 -12.88 0.16 -11.59
CA SER A 210 -12.32 1.50 -11.35
C SER A 210 -11.87 2.21 -12.64
N PHE A 211 -11.63 1.46 -13.72
CA PHE A 211 -11.22 2.01 -15.03
C PHE A 211 -12.36 2.06 -16.06
N SER A 212 -13.42 1.27 -15.87
CA SER A 212 -14.57 1.26 -16.78
C SER A 212 -15.70 2.12 -16.21
N GLY A 213 -15.72 3.40 -16.59
CA GLY A 213 -16.84 4.29 -16.31
C GLY A 213 -18.18 3.65 -16.68
N SER A 214 -19.16 3.79 -15.78
CA SER A 214 -20.50 3.23 -15.85
C SER A 214 -21.08 3.18 -17.27
N LYS A 215 -21.28 1.97 -17.78
CA LYS A 215 -22.32 1.66 -18.76
C LYS A 215 -22.95 0.31 -18.38
N ASP A 216 -24.18 0.39 -17.92
CA ASP A 216 -25.07 -0.75 -17.76
C ASP A 216 -25.29 -1.42 -19.13
N GLU A 217 -24.70 -2.60 -19.35
CA GLU A 217 -25.28 -3.63 -20.23
C GLU A 217 -24.91 -5.03 -19.69
N PRO A 218 -25.83 -6.02 -19.76
CA PRO A 218 -25.66 -7.31 -19.11
C PRO A 218 -24.83 -8.25 -20.00
N VAL A 219 -23.66 -8.67 -19.52
CA VAL A 219 -22.87 -9.73 -20.18
C VAL A 219 -22.90 -11.00 -19.35
N ALA A 220 -23.20 -12.10 -20.04
CA ALA A 220 -23.56 -13.40 -19.53
C ALA A 220 -22.52 -14.06 -18.61
N GLN A 221 -23.02 -14.78 -17.60
CA GLN A 221 -22.24 -15.67 -16.74
C GLN A 221 -21.64 -16.85 -17.52
N PRO A 222 -20.41 -17.28 -17.18
CA PRO A 222 -20.02 -18.67 -17.32
C PRO A 222 -19.92 -19.34 -15.94
N VAL A 223 -20.79 -20.34 -15.77
CA VAL A 223 -20.61 -21.63 -15.08
C VAL A 223 -19.56 -21.77 -13.97
N THR A 224 -20.07 -22.18 -12.81
CA THR A 224 -19.37 -22.72 -11.65
C THR A 224 -18.38 -23.84 -11.99
N ALA A 225 -17.11 -23.69 -11.60
CA ALA A 225 -16.16 -24.80 -11.49
C ALA A 225 -15.75 -25.00 -10.03
N ALA A 226 -15.88 -26.25 -9.57
CA ALA A 226 -15.56 -26.74 -8.23
C ALA A 226 -14.05 -26.59 -7.88
N PRO A 227 -13.66 -26.60 -6.59
CA PRO A 227 -12.28 -26.31 -6.18
C PRO A 227 -11.36 -27.50 -6.49
N ALA A 228 -10.25 -27.25 -7.19
CA ALA A 228 -9.15 -28.19 -7.33
C ALA A 228 -8.04 -27.87 -6.29
N PRO A 229 -7.31 -28.87 -5.76
CA PRO A 229 -6.38 -28.66 -4.65
C PRO A 229 -5.10 -27.93 -5.09
N ALA A 230 -4.59 -27.07 -4.20
CA ALA A 230 -3.44 -26.18 -4.37
C ALA A 230 -2.06 -26.86 -4.59
N THR A 231 -2.00 -28.17 -4.79
CA THR A 231 -0.74 -28.94 -4.87
C THR A 231 -0.14 -29.05 -6.28
N ARG A 232 -0.86 -28.68 -7.35
CA ARG A 232 -0.40 -28.88 -8.74
C ARG A 232 0.46 -27.73 -9.30
N ALA A 233 0.40 -26.54 -8.70
CA ALA A 233 1.03 -25.33 -9.25
C ALA A 233 2.57 -25.27 -9.07
N LEU A 234 3.15 -25.98 -8.08
CA LEU A 234 4.60 -26.02 -7.91
C LEU A 234 5.31 -26.90 -8.97
N GLY A 235 4.60 -27.81 -9.65
CA GLY A 235 5.20 -28.72 -10.62
C GLY A 235 5.47 -28.08 -11.98
N VAL A 236 4.56 -27.21 -12.45
CA VAL A 236 4.62 -26.65 -13.83
C VAL A 236 5.82 -25.71 -14.02
N ALA A 237 6.18 -24.94 -13.00
CA ALA A 237 7.34 -24.04 -13.04
C ALA A 237 8.68 -24.80 -13.12
N ALA A 238 8.77 -25.98 -12.53
CA ALA A 238 9.97 -26.83 -12.59
C ALA A 238 10.07 -27.61 -13.92
N VAL A 239 8.94 -28.00 -14.52
CA VAL A 239 8.89 -28.81 -15.75
C VAL A 239 9.35 -28.04 -16.99
N CYS A 240 9.04 -26.74 -17.09
CA CYS A 240 9.41 -25.91 -18.23
C CYS A 240 10.61 -24.99 -17.97
N ALA A 241 11.45 -25.30 -16.98
CA ALA A 241 12.57 -24.46 -16.57
C ALA A 241 13.62 -24.27 -17.68
N SER A 242 13.84 -25.29 -18.52
CA SER A 242 14.75 -25.21 -19.67
C SER A 242 14.26 -24.26 -20.75
N ASP A 243 12.98 -24.33 -21.10
CA ASP A 243 12.37 -23.49 -22.14
C ASP A 243 12.26 -22.04 -21.67
N ASN A 244 11.98 -21.85 -20.37
CA ASN A 244 11.97 -20.52 -19.75
C ASN A 244 13.36 -19.88 -19.79
N LYS A 245 14.41 -20.64 -19.45
CA LYS A 245 15.80 -20.16 -19.54
C LYS A 245 16.19 -19.80 -20.98
N ALA A 246 15.83 -20.64 -21.96
CA ALA A 246 16.14 -20.39 -23.36
C ALA A 246 15.47 -19.13 -23.92
N PHE A 247 14.24 -18.84 -23.49
CA PHE A 247 13.56 -17.59 -23.83
C PHE A 247 14.24 -16.36 -23.21
N LEU A 248 14.57 -16.41 -21.91
CA LEU A 248 15.26 -15.31 -21.22
C LEU A 248 16.66 -15.05 -21.81
N ASP A 249 17.43 -16.10 -22.08
CA ASP A 249 18.75 -15.98 -22.73
C ASP A 249 18.65 -15.36 -24.14
N CYS A 250 17.53 -15.56 -24.85
CA CYS A 250 17.28 -14.92 -26.14
C CYS A 250 16.95 -13.43 -25.98
N ILE A 251 16.07 -13.10 -25.02
CA ILE A 251 15.65 -11.73 -24.73
C ILE A 251 16.84 -10.85 -24.32
N ASP A 252 17.72 -11.36 -23.47
CA ASP A 252 18.93 -10.66 -23.02
C ASP A 252 19.91 -10.39 -24.17
N ARG A 253 19.96 -11.29 -25.16
CA ARG A 253 20.85 -11.14 -26.34
C ARG A 253 20.28 -10.22 -27.41
N ASN A 254 18.98 -9.96 -27.41
CA ASN A 254 18.30 -9.20 -28.45
C ASN A 254 17.68 -7.90 -27.93
N THR A 255 18.24 -7.30 -26.86
CA THR A 255 17.80 -6.00 -26.33
C THR A 255 16.31 -5.99 -25.95
N HIS A 256 15.82 -7.11 -25.43
CA HIS A 256 14.41 -7.31 -25.08
C HIS A 256 13.42 -7.28 -26.26
N ASP A 257 13.87 -7.53 -27.48
CA ASP A 257 12.99 -7.75 -28.63
C ASP A 257 12.35 -9.15 -28.59
N VAL A 258 11.07 -9.19 -28.20
CA VAL A 258 10.27 -10.42 -28.12
C VAL A 258 10.01 -11.03 -29.49
N ALA A 259 9.90 -10.23 -30.55
CA ALA A 259 9.63 -10.73 -31.90
C ALA A 259 10.81 -11.54 -32.45
N ALA A 260 12.04 -11.14 -32.10
CA ALA A 260 13.25 -11.90 -32.42
C ALA A 260 13.32 -13.25 -31.69
N CYS A 261 12.60 -13.40 -30.57
CA CYS A 261 12.60 -14.58 -29.71
C CYS A 261 11.31 -15.40 -29.78
N GLN A 262 10.44 -15.15 -30.78
CA GLN A 262 9.14 -15.79 -30.92
C GLN A 262 9.21 -17.33 -30.89
N PHE A 263 10.24 -17.90 -31.51
CA PHE A 263 10.45 -19.35 -31.49
C PHE A 263 10.57 -19.94 -30.07
N TYR A 264 11.34 -19.27 -29.19
CA TYR A 264 11.52 -19.71 -27.81
C TYR A 264 10.27 -19.47 -26.96
N LEU A 265 9.53 -18.40 -27.27
CA LEU A 265 8.24 -18.12 -26.66
C LEU A 265 7.21 -19.21 -27.00
N ASP A 266 7.15 -19.63 -28.26
CA ASP A 266 6.24 -20.69 -28.71
C ASP A 266 6.58 -22.05 -28.07
N ALA A 267 7.87 -22.38 -27.94
CA ALA A 267 8.32 -23.58 -27.26
C ALA A 267 7.95 -23.58 -25.77
N LEU A 268 8.15 -22.46 -25.08
CA LEU A 268 7.73 -22.29 -23.69
C LEU A 268 6.22 -22.43 -23.52
N ASN A 269 5.44 -21.85 -24.43
CA ASN A 269 3.98 -21.94 -24.41
C ASN A 269 3.49 -23.38 -24.67
N GLN A 270 4.14 -24.12 -25.57
CA GLN A 270 3.84 -25.53 -25.81
C GLN A 270 4.13 -26.39 -24.57
N CYS A 271 5.27 -26.19 -23.90
CA CYS A 271 5.59 -26.89 -22.66
C CYS A 271 4.55 -26.60 -21.56
N LYS A 272 4.15 -25.33 -21.41
CA LYS A 272 3.09 -24.92 -20.47
C LYS A 272 1.75 -25.58 -20.79
N GLN A 273 1.37 -25.70 -22.07
CA GLN A 273 0.12 -26.38 -22.46
C GLN A 273 0.15 -27.90 -22.23
N GLN A 274 1.30 -28.54 -22.42
CA GLN A 274 1.46 -29.98 -22.22
C GLN A 274 1.51 -30.35 -20.73
N SER A 275 2.11 -29.52 -19.90
CA SER A 275 2.22 -29.73 -18.45
C SER A 275 0.89 -29.54 -17.69
N VAL A 276 -0.11 -28.90 -18.29
CA VAL A 276 -1.48 -28.80 -17.74
C VAL A 276 -2.27 -30.11 -17.93
N ASN A 277 -1.86 -30.97 -18.87
CA ASN A 277 -2.53 -32.25 -19.18
C ASN A 277 -1.90 -33.48 -18.49
N ILE A 278 -0.98 -33.28 -17.53
CA ILE A 278 -0.34 -34.32 -16.70
C ILE A 278 -0.74 -34.10 -15.25
#